data_AF-A0A101EK59-F1
#
_entry.id   AF-A0A101EK59-F1
#
_cell.length_a   1.000
_cell.length_b   1.000
_cell.length_c   1.000
_cell.angle_alpha   90.00
_cell.angle_beta   90.00
_cell.angle_gamma   90.00
#
_symmetry.space_group_name_H-M   'P 1'
#
loop_
_entity.id
_entity.type
_entity.pdbx_description
1 polymer ?
#
loop_
_entity_poly.entity_id
_entity_poly.type
_entity_poly.pdbx_seq_one_letter_code
_entity_poly.pdbx_strand_id
1 'polypeptide(L)'
;MQRVDLNSDLGESFGRYKLGLDEEVMKYITSANVACGWHAGDPMVMRKTVKLAKELNVAVGAHPGYPDLLGFGRRYMDITREEARNYVL
;
A
#
# COMPACT_ATOMS: atom_id res chain seq x y z
N MET A 1 24.16 17.46 8.01
CA MET A 1 23.42 16.38 8.71
C MET A 1 22.96 15.40 7.66
N GLN A 2 23.20 14.10 7.81
CA GLN A 2 22.69 13.09 6.87
C GLN A 2 21.20 12.83 7.16
N ARG A 3 20.41 12.58 6.11
CA ARG A 3 18.96 12.31 6.18
C ARG A 3 18.63 11.09 5.34
N VAL A 4 17.71 10.26 5.82
CA VAL A 4 17.20 9.08 5.12
C VAL A 4 15.69 8.98 5.31
N ASP A 5 14.99 8.35 4.36
CA ASP A 5 13.58 7.96 4.46
C ASP A 5 13.50 6.49 4.87
N LEU A 6 12.58 6.19 5.79
CA LEU A 6 12.17 4.83 6.11
C LEU A 6 10.75 4.65 5.60
N ASN A 7 10.55 3.70 4.71
CA ASN A 7 9.23 3.35 4.19
C ASN A 7 8.82 1.91 4.55
N SER A 8 7.51 1.69 4.57
CA SER A 8 6.91 0.36 4.70
C SER A 8 5.64 0.28 3.85
N ASP A 9 5.39 -0.90 3.29
CA ASP A 9 4.12 -1.23 2.62
C ASP A 9 3.06 -1.48 3.70
N LEU A 10 1.92 -0.78 3.59
CA LEU A 10 0.85 -0.74 4.59
C LEU A 10 -0.52 -0.68 3.91
N GLY A 11 -1.58 -0.83 4.69
CA GLY A 11 -2.93 -0.90 4.14
C GLY A 11 -3.15 -2.16 3.30
N GLU A 12 -2.39 -3.22 3.54
CA GLU A 12 -2.47 -4.49 2.80
C GLU A 12 -3.48 -5.48 3.40
N SER A 13 -4.22 -5.07 4.43
CA SER A 13 -5.42 -5.81 4.87
C SER A 13 -6.48 -5.83 3.76
N PHE A 14 -7.39 -6.80 3.76
CA PHE A 14 -8.46 -6.90 2.77
C PHE A 14 -9.74 -7.51 3.35
N GLY A 15 -10.83 -6.74 3.37
CA GLY A 15 -12.11 -7.12 3.91
C GLY A 15 -11.99 -7.62 5.36
N ARG A 16 -12.24 -8.92 5.56
CA ARG A 16 -12.14 -9.55 6.88
C ARG A 16 -10.70 -9.85 7.31
N TYR A 17 -9.76 -9.92 6.36
CA TYR A 17 -8.39 -10.34 6.61
C TYR A 17 -7.54 -9.17 7.08
N LYS A 18 -7.12 -9.22 8.35
CA LYS A 18 -6.15 -8.28 8.90
C LYS A 18 -4.74 -8.81 8.65
N LEU A 19 -3.91 -8.00 7.99
CA LEU A 19 -2.51 -8.26 7.74
C LEU A 19 -1.67 -7.14 8.38
N GLY A 20 -0.53 -7.51 8.98
CA GLY A 20 0.40 -6.55 9.56
C GLY A 20 -0.08 -5.88 10.86
N LEU A 21 0.77 -4.96 11.32
CA LEU A 21 0.57 -4.12 12.50
C LEU A 21 0.78 -2.64 12.12
N ASP A 22 0.01 -2.15 11.15
CA ASP A 22 0.14 -0.80 10.59
C ASP A 22 0.23 0.29 11.67
N GLU A 23 -0.62 0.20 12.69
CA GLU A 23 -0.63 1.14 13.83
C GLU A 23 0.69 1.18 14.60
N GLU A 24 1.41 0.06 14.68
CA GLU A 24 2.68 -0.01 15.41
C GLU A 24 3.85 0.45 14.56
N VAL A 25 3.98 -0.05 13.34
CA VAL A 25 5.12 0.29 12.48
C VAL A 25 5.07 1.75 12.01
N MET A 26 3.86 2.32 11.84
CA MET A 26 3.71 3.69 11.36
C MET A 26 4.25 4.74 12.34
N LYS A 27 4.46 4.39 13.61
CA LYS A 27 5.11 5.25 14.62
C LYS A 27 6.61 5.48 14.34
N TYR A 28 7.22 4.68 13.46
CA TYR A 28 8.68 4.65 13.26
C TYR A 28 9.13 4.98 11.83
N ILE A 29 8.22 5.01 10.86
CA ILE A 29 8.53 5.27 9.44
C ILE A 29 8.28 6.73 9.07
N THR A 30 8.87 7.18 7.96
CA THR A 30 8.65 8.52 7.40
C THR A 30 7.70 8.53 6.21
N SER A 31 7.57 7.40 5.51
CA SER A 31 6.68 7.22 4.36
C SER A 31 5.93 5.88 4.42
N ALA A 32 4.68 5.85 3.97
CA ALA A 32 3.84 4.65 3.89
C ALA A 32 3.40 4.42 2.44
N ASN A 33 3.67 3.23 1.91
CA ASN A 33 3.19 2.81 0.59
C ASN A 33 1.84 2.09 0.79
N VAL A 34 0.74 2.74 0.43
CA VAL A 34 -0.62 2.24 0.72
C VAL A 34 -1.16 1.45 -0.47
N ALA A 35 -1.55 0.19 -0.24
CA ALA A 35 -2.12 -0.66 -1.28
C ALA A 35 -3.38 -0.05 -1.92
N CYS A 36 -3.58 -0.31 -3.22
CA CYS A 36 -4.57 0.39 -4.04
C CYS A 36 -5.81 -0.44 -4.44
N GLY A 37 -6.02 -1.61 -3.82
CA GLY A 37 -7.23 -2.43 -4.03
C GLY A 37 -7.09 -3.57 -5.03
N TRP A 38 -5.94 -3.72 -5.68
CA TRP A 38 -5.70 -4.76 -6.69
C TRP A 38 -5.02 -5.99 -6.11
N HIS A 39 -3.82 -5.82 -5.56
CA HIS A 39 -3.09 -6.92 -4.90
C HIS A 39 -3.48 -7.09 -3.43
N ALA A 40 -3.90 -5.99 -2.80
CA ALA A 40 -4.30 -5.89 -1.41
C ALA A 40 -5.02 -4.54 -1.18
N GLY A 41 -5.53 -4.33 0.03
CA GLY A 41 -6.28 -3.13 0.38
C GLY A 41 -7.73 -3.16 -0.13
N ASP A 42 -8.60 -2.44 0.55
CA ASP A 42 -9.94 -2.14 0.09
C ASP A 42 -10.27 -0.68 0.47
N PRO A 43 -11.36 -0.07 -0.03
CA PRO A 43 -11.64 1.33 0.23
C PRO A 43 -11.67 1.71 1.72
N MET A 44 -12.11 0.79 2.60
CA MET A 44 -12.16 1.02 4.04
C MET A 44 -10.77 0.94 4.66
N VAL A 45 -9.96 -0.03 4.24
CA VAL A 45 -8.56 -0.16 4.67
C VAL A 45 -7.75 1.05 4.20
N MET A 46 -7.83 1.42 2.92
CA MET A 46 -7.16 2.60 2.36
C MET A 46 -7.48 3.87 3.16
N ARG A 47 -8.78 4.10 3.44
CA ARG A 47 -9.21 5.26 4.23
C ARG A 47 -8.65 5.22 5.65
N LYS A 48 -8.64 4.06 6.30
CA LYS A 48 -8.08 3.88 7.65
C LYS A 48 -6.58 4.18 7.65
N THR A 49 -5.82 3.59 6.74
CA THR A 49 -4.36 3.73 6.66
C THR A 49 -3.94 5.17 6.36
N VAL A 50 -4.61 5.85 5.42
CA VAL A 50 -4.34 7.26 5.14
C VAL A 50 -4.68 8.16 6.33
N LYS A 51 -5.76 7.88 7.05
CA LYS A 51 -6.12 8.63 8.26
C LYS A 51 -5.03 8.49 9.33
N LEU A 52 -4.56 7.26 9.57
CA LEU A 52 -3.48 6.98 10.53
C LEU A 52 -2.17 7.68 10.12
N ALA A 53 -1.79 7.63 8.85
CA ALA A 53 -0.59 8.29 8.35
C ALA A 53 -0.64 9.81 8.58
N LYS A 54 -1.82 10.41 8.35
CA LYS A 54 -2.04 11.83 8.67
C LYS A 54 -1.89 12.13 10.15
N GLU A 55 -2.44 11.29 11.03
CA GLU A 55 -2.36 11.47 12.49
C GLU A 55 -0.91 11.37 13.01
N LEU A 56 -0.08 10.52 12.39
CA LEU A 56 1.32 10.30 12.75
C LEU A 56 2.33 11.12 11.92
N ASN A 57 1.85 12.02 11.06
CA ASN A 57 2.67 12.85 10.18
C ASN A 57 3.63 12.05 9.27
N VAL A 58 3.12 10.94 8.71
CA VAL A 58 3.81 10.06 7.76
C VAL A 58 3.37 10.40 6.33
N ALA A 59 4.31 10.49 5.40
CA ALA A 59 4.01 10.73 3.98
C ALA A 59 3.28 9.52 3.38
N VAL A 60 2.35 9.76 2.45
CA VAL A 60 1.57 8.69 1.79
C VAL A 60 1.99 8.57 0.33
N GLY A 61 2.36 7.36 -0.08
CA GLY A 61 2.58 6.97 -1.47
C GLY A 61 1.59 5.89 -1.91
N ALA A 62 1.32 5.79 -3.21
CA ALA A 62 0.53 4.70 -3.77
C ALA A 62 1.40 3.44 -3.90
N HIS A 63 0.82 2.27 -3.56
CA HIS A 63 1.42 0.97 -3.80
C HIS A 63 0.56 0.16 -4.79
N PRO A 64 0.59 0.52 -6.09
CA PRO A 64 -0.14 -0.23 -7.11
C PRO A 64 0.50 -1.61 -7.30
N GLY A 65 -0.33 -2.60 -7.60
CA GLY A 65 0.10 -3.97 -7.88
C GLY A 65 -0.69 -4.54 -9.05
N TYR A 66 -0.30 -5.72 -9.51
CA TYR A 66 -1.09 -6.47 -10.50
C TYR A 66 -2.53 -6.73 -10.01
N PRO A 67 -3.50 -6.92 -10.92
CA PRO A 67 -4.89 -7.27 -10.58
C PRO A 67 -4.97 -8.74 -10.15
N ASP A 68 -4.22 -9.06 -9.10
CA ASP A 68 -4.02 -10.41 -8.60
C ASP A 68 -4.13 -10.44 -7.08
N LEU A 69 -5.36 -10.30 -6.58
CA LEU A 69 -5.63 -10.36 -5.15
C LEU A 69 -5.27 -11.72 -4.55
N LEU A 70 -5.58 -12.82 -5.25
CA LEU A 70 -5.34 -14.18 -4.75
C LEU A 70 -3.84 -14.50 -4.62
N GLY A 71 -3.01 -13.98 -5.52
CA GLY A 71 -1.55 -14.10 -5.46
C GLY A 71 -0.87 -12.94 -4.74
N PHE A 72 -1.65 -12.02 -4.14
CA PHE A 72 -1.14 -10.83 -3.46
C PHE A 72 -0.23 -9.97 -4.36
N GLY A 73 -0.48 -9.96 -5.67
CA GLY A 73 0.33 -9.25 -6.66
C GLY A 73 1.75 -9.78 -6.80
N ARG A 74 2.08 -10.94 -6.22
CA ARG A 74 3.42 -11.55 -6.22
C ARG A 74 3.65 -12.50 -7.38
N ARG A 75 2.68 -12.67 -8.27
CA ARG A 75 2.79 -13.49 -9.47
C ARG A 75 2.97 -12.59 -10.68
N TYR A 76 3.88 -12.98 -11.56
CA TYR A 76 4.05 -12.32 -12.84
C TYR A 76 2.77 -12.43 -13.67
N MET A 77 2.35 -11.30 -14.26
CA MET A 77 1.30 -11.25 -15.27
C MET A 77 1.90 -10.64 -16.54
N ASP A 78 1.74 -11.35 -17.65
CA ASP A 78 2.12 -10.84 -18.96
C ASP A 78 1.11 -9.76 -19.38
N ILE A 79 1.53 -8.50 -19.24
CA ILE A 79 0.72 -7.33 -19.58
C ILE A 79 1.48 -6.43 -20.55
N THR A 80 0.73 -5.79 -21.44
CA THR A 80 1.24 -4.77 -22.35
C THR A 80 1.65 -3.51 -21.58
N ARG A 81 2.46 -2.65 -22.22
CA ARG A 81 2.81 -1.34 -21.66
C ARG A 81 1.60 -0.43 -21.49
N GLU A 82 0.60 -0.58 -22.35
CA GLU A 82 -0.64 0.22 -22.29
C GLU A 82 -1.51 -0.20 -21.10
N GLU A 83 -1.66 -1.50 -20.87
CA GLU A 83 -2.28 -2.04 -19.65
C GLU A 83 -1.54 -1.55 -18.41
N ALA A 84 -0.21 -1.70 -18.35
CA ALA A 84 0.59 -1.25 -17.21
C ALA A 84 0.38 0.25 -16.90
N ARG A 85 0.33 1.10 -17.94
CA ARG A 85 0.04 2.53 -17.78
C ARG A 85 -1.35 2.76 -17.18
N ASN A 86 -2.37 2.12 -17.74
CA ASN A 86 -3.78 2.34 -17.36
C ASN A 86 -4.16 1.66 -16.04
N TYR A 87 -3.40 0.65 -15.60
CA TYR A 87 -3.58 0.01 -14.30
C TYR A 87 -3.02 0.86 -13.15
N VAL A 88 -2.01 1.70 -13.44
CA VAL A 88 -1.36 2.56 -12.45
C VAL A 88 -2.03 3.94 -12.32
N LEU A 89 -2.69 4.42 -13.39
CA LEU A 89 -3.30 5.75 -13.47
C LEU A 89 -4.72 5.80 -12.90
#